data_AF-A0A7V9ZC12-F1
#
_entry.id   AF-A0A7V9ZC12-F1
#
_cell.length_a   1.000
_cell.length_b   1.000
_cell.length_c   1.000
_cell.angle_alpha   90.00
_cell.angle_beta   90.00
_cell.angle_gamma   90.00
#
_symmetry.space_group_name_H-M   'P 1'
#
loop_
_entity.id
_entity.type
_entity.pdbx_description
1 polymer ?
#
loop_
_entity_poly.entity_id
_entity_poly.type
_entity_poly.pdbx_seq_one_letter_code
_entity_poly.pdbx_strand_id
1 'polypeptide(L)'
;MNSMTYAFSTALLLGLTLHIPGVLAAQNSSPPRGSRTNTSLSKRAKSSPNRPIAILVLDSTIDELPQVEDIRARVEIAESIVKLLAKSRPEHCRSMLNALFNDAIELRATTSSDTKDSDLDPDLILRKIIQITASFDRELSSSYIERYEDKDSFADTKTPASTNSRERMVELRLKLAIELIEKEPALAVSLANESLIGAVIPETLVFLGALRQKNVPLANNFFSAALQSCKTRRGRNISELILLYSYVFSPGRMPALTAHALGVYQIPTYASVGESYPVDVGLARHFLNASAGILLEPTRYFPGNVEGLVGGVMGDFYLISLIEPEAARYLPGLSPSLSTQKDVIAGYLPADENAESQASIERWKTMPSDVSLSGAGNVATVDYLVQRAEQAADSRSKDQLYYRAAMTALRAKQQERAFELLEKLSERYRDEARQFLRFDIAVWDSRHQQLDKAALLAERDNDLARRAYVFTLIAKSLLVQKSKDVTLAYEFLNKVEELGTKLTNAQERLSLLVGAANVYLLFDSFRASQMFKEAVRVANKLEGFSGDVGITRVLDVHGFYVDYSMYVDDFTFFDFINQVGPNNFNATLLDVREIKKPLPRLRAVVALCNGVLSPVRRN
;
A
#
# COMPACT_ATOMS: atom_id res chain seq x y z
N MET A 1 13.00 29.20 -12.38
CA MET A 1 13.79 28.13 -11.72
C MET A 1 12.79 27.34 -10.91
N ASN A 2 12.27 26.28 -11.53
CA ASN A 2 11.07 25.56 -11.11
C ASN A 2 11.47 24.38 -10.23
N SER A 3 10.95 24.34 -9.01
CA SER A 3 11.04 23.19 -8.11
C SER A 3 9.68 22.51 -8.09
N MET A 4 9.54 21.37 -8.75
CA MET A 4 8.36 20.51 -8.66
C MET A 4 8.47 19.65 -7.39
N THR A 5 7.49 19.77 -6.52
CA THR A 5 7.37 19.04 -5.25
C THR A 5 6.46 17.83 -5.49
N TYR A 6 6.98 16.61 -5.29
CA TYR A 6 6.23 15.36 -5.38
C TYR A 6 5.64 14.98 -4.01
N ALA A 7 4.35 14.63 -3.99
CA ALA A 7 3.61 14.23 -2.80
C ALA A 7 3.40 12.70 -2.77
N PHE A 8 3.81 12.05 -1.69
CA PHE A 8 3.45 10.67 -1.36
C PHE A 8 2.15 10.70 -0.54
N SER A 9 1.04 10.26 -1.12
CA SER A 9 -0.24 10.11 -0.42
C SER A 9 -0.35 8.70 0.18
N THR A 10 -0.49 8.61 1.50
CA THR A 10 -0.82 7.36 2.21
C THR A 10 -2.14 7.52 2.96
N ALA A 11 -3.24 7.07 2.37
CA ALA A 11 -4.53 6.91 3.05
C ALA A 11 -4.68 5.47 3.55
N LEU A 12 -4.89 5.27 4.86
CA LEU A 12 -5.19 3.96 5.45
C LEU A 12 -6.48 4.07 6.30
N LEU A 13 -7.53 3.38 5.87
CA LEU A 13 -8.82 3.23 6.56
C LEU A 13 -8.95 1.78 7.02
N LEU A 14 -8.84 1.52 8.33
CA LEU A 14 -9.14 0.22 8.94
C LEU A 14 -10.56 0.24 9.50
N GLY A 15 -11.46 -0.51 8.88
CA GLY A 15 -12.81 -0.79 9.39
C GLY A 15 -12.77 -1.95 10.39
N LEU A 16 -12.95 -1.65 11.67
CA LEU A 16 -13.11 -2.64 12.74
C LEU A 16 -14.59 -3.04 12.88
N THR A 17 -14.92 -4.26 12.49
CA THR A 17 -16.21 -4.90 12.76
C THR A 17 -16.22 -5.53 14.15
N LEU A 18 -17.01 -5.00 15.07
CA LEU A 18 -17.28 -5.59 16.39
C LEU A 18 -18.28 -6.75 16.28
N HIS A 19 -17.87 -7.95 16.72
CA HIS A 19 -18.76 -9.08 16.98
C HIS A 19 -19.42 -8.92 18.36
N ILE A 20 -20.75 -8.97 18.41
CA ILE A 20 -21.53 -9.05 19.64
C ILE A 20 -21.93 -10.53 19.85
N PRO A 21 -21.69 -11.15 21.02
CA PRO A 21 -22.23 -12.47 21.31
C PRO A 21 -23.69 -12.37 21.76
N GLY A 22 -24.58 -13.02 21.00
CA GLY A 22 -26.00 -13.16 21.33
C GLY A 22 -26.25 -14.33 22.27
N VAL A 23 -26.94 -14.04 23.38
CA VAL A 23 -27.42 -14.97 24.41
C VAL A 23 -28.59 -15.80 23.88
N LEU A 24 -28.58 -17.10 24.18
CA LEU A 24 -29.62 -18.09 23.92
C LEU A 24 -30.87 -17.85 24.80
N ALA A 25 -32.05 -17.81 24.19
CA ALA A 25 -33.30 -18.24 24.82
C ALA A 25 -34.27 -18.76 23.74
N ALA A 26 -34.72 -20.00 23.94
CA ALA A 26 -35.68 -20.70 23.09
C ALA A 26 -37.11 -20.56 23.64
N GLN A 27 -38.12 -20.45 22.76
CA GLN A 27 -39.27 -21.39 22.66
C GLN A 27 -40.41 -20.89 21.74
N ASN A 28 -40.93 -21.85 20.96
CA ASN A 28 -42.32 -22.08 20.51
C ASN A 28 -42.92 -21.40 19.25
N SER A 29 -42.84 -22.17 18.14
CA SER A 29 -43.94 -22.71 17.31
C SER A 29 -45.00 -21.81 16.64
N SER A 30 -44.92 -21.67 15.31
CA SER A 30 -45.84 -22.21 14.27
C SER A 30 -45.71 -21.47 12.91
N PRO A 31 -45.91 -22.12 11.74
CA PRO A 31 -45.62 -21.54 10.41
C PRO A 31 -46.85 -20.80 9.83
N PRO A 32 -46.71 -19.87 8.84
CA PRO A 32 -46.83 -20.33 7.44
C PRO A 32 -46.22 -19.41 6.33
N ARG A 33 -46.30 -19.96 5.10
CA ARG A 33 -46.40 -19.32 3.77
C ARG A 33 -45.12 -18.87 3.06
N GLY A 34 -44.91 -19.54 1.93
CA GLY A 34 -43.76 -19.37 1.05
C GLY A 34 -43.72 -18.03 0.30
N SER A 35 -42.49 -17.57 0.12
CA SER A 35 -42.13 -16.49 -0.78
C SER A 35 -41.41 -17.09 -2.00
N ARG A 36 -42.18 -17.26 -3.07
CA ARG A 36 -41.65 -17.25 -4.45
C ARG A 36 -41.27 -15.81 -4.76
N THR A 37 -39.97 -15.51 -4.83
CA THR A 37 -39.34 -14.57 -5.79
C THR A 37 -37.90 -14.28 -5.39
N ASN A 38 -36.95 -15.13 -5.79
CA ASN A 38 -35.53 -14.73 -5.81
C ASN A 38 -34.78 -15.20 -7.07
N THR A 39 -35.48 -15.78 -8.04
CA THR A 39 -34.89 -16.31 -9.28
C THR A 39 -34.96 -15.33 -10.46
N SER A 40 -35.64 -14.18 -10.33
CA SER A 40 -35.80 -13.21 -11.44
C SER A 40 -34.73 -12.11 -11.49
N LEU A 41 -34.10 -11.75 -10.37
CA LEU A 41 -33.06 -10.71 -10.34
C LEU A 41 -31.69 -11.21 -10.79
N SER A 42 -31.33 -12.47 -10.50
CA SER A 42 -30.07 -13.07 -10.95
C SER A 42 -30.04 -13.37 -12.46
N LYS A 43 -31.21 -13.56 -13.08
CA LYS A 43 -31.35 -13.67 -14.54
C LYS A 43 -31.25 -12.32 -15.26
N ARG A 44 -31.66 -11.22 -14.61
CA ARG A 44 -31.66 -9.87 -15.20
C ARG A 44 -30.25 -9.26 -15.33
N ALA A 45 -29.33 -9.56 -14.42
CA ALA A 45 -27.94 -9.11 -14.49
C ALA A 45 -27.14 -9.77 -15.64
N LYS A 46 -27.54 -10.95 -16.11
CA LYS A 46 -26.90 -11.63 -17.26
C LYS A 46 -27.42 -11.15 -18.62
N SER A 47 -28.46 -10.32 -18.66
CA SER A 47 -29.09 -9.84 -19.91
C SER A 47 -29.30 -8.33 -19.91
N SER A 48 -28.32 -7.55 -19.43
CA SER A 48 -28.34 -6.10 -19.70
C SER A 48 -28.25 -5.90 -21.21
N PRO A 49 -29.20 -5.18 -21.85
CA PRO A 49 -29.17 -4.93 -23.29
C PRO A 49 -27.90 -4.17 -23.72
N ASN A 50 -27.24 -3.49 -22.77
CA ASN A 50 -26.02 -2.72 -23.01
C ASN A 50 -24.75 -3.59 -22.95
N ARG A 51 -24.82 -4.86 -22.54
CA ARG A 51 -23.63 -5.72 -22.39
C ARG A 51 -22.87 -5.95 -23.70
N PRO A 52 -23.53 -6.29 -24.84
CA PRO A 52 -22.82 -6.45 -26.11
C PRO A 52 -22.18 -5.14 -26.59
N ILE A 53 -22.87 -4.01 -26.39
CA ILE A 53 -22.37 -2.68 -26.75
C ILE A 53 -21.14 -2.33 -25.90
N ALA A 54 -21.19 -2.58 -24.59
CA ALA A 54 -20.06 -2.35 -23.70
C ALA A 54 -18.84 -3.21 -24.06
N ILE A 55 -19.03 -4.46 -24.48
CA ILE A 55 -17.93 -5.30 -24.99
C ILE A 55 -17.33 -4.69 -26.25
N LEU A 56 -18.15 -4.25 -27.21
CA LEU A 56 -17.67 -3.65 -28.46
C LEU A 56 -16.90 -2.35 -28.23
N VAL A 57 -17.43 -1.48 -27.36
CA VAL A 57 -16.79 -0.20 -27.00
C VAL A 57 -15.47 -0.44 -26.27
N LEU A 58 -15.42 -1.43 -25.38
CA LEU A 58 -14.19 -1.76 -24.66
C LEU A 58 -13.15 -2.41 -25.58
N ASP A 59 -13.58 -3.20 -26.57
CA ASP A 59 -12.72 -3.79 -27.60
C ASP A 59 -12.10 -2.68 -28.46
N SER A 60 -12.89 -1.69 -28.92
CA SER A 60 -12.35 -0.55 -29.68
C SER A 60 -11.42 0.35 -28.86
N THR A 61 -11.54 0.33 -27.52
CA THR A 61 -10.64 1.06 -26.62
C THR A 61 -9.21 0.52 -26.70
N ILE A 62 -9.02 -0.77 -27.04
CA ILE A 62 -7.70 -1.38 -27.24
C ILE A 62 -6.97 -0.69 -28.39
N ASP A 63 -7.67 -0.41 -29.49
CA ASP A 63 -7.10 0.23 -30.68
C ASP A 63 -6.77 1.72 -30.46
N GLU A 64 -7.50 2.38 -29.54
CA GLU A 64 -7.23 3.77 -29.16
C GLU A 64 -6.12 3.90 -28.11
N LEU A 65 -5.75 2.82 -27.41
CA LEU A 65 -4.78 2.84 -26.32
C LEU A 65 -3.42 3.46 -26.71
N PRO A 66 -2.86 3.23 -27.91
CA PRO A 66 -1.61 3.87 -28.36
C PRO A 66 -1.66 5.40 -28.43
N GLN A 67 -2.85 6.03 -28.41
CA GLN A 67 -2.99 7.50 -28.38
C GLN A 67 -2.62 8.10 -27.02
N VAL A 68 -2.45 7.28 -25.98
CA VAL A 68 -1.98 7.73 -24.67
C VAL A 68 -0.46 7.64 -24.63
N GLU A 69 0.20 8.80 -24.54
CA GLU A 69 1.66 8.90 -24.54
C GLU A 69 2.28 8.18 -23.33
N ASP A 70 1.67 8.31 -22.15
CA ASP A 70 2.14 7.67 -20.92
C ASP A 70 1.89 6.15 -20.92
N ILE A 71 2.98 5.38 -21.05
CA ILE A 71 2.93 3.91 -21.00
C ILE A 71 2.40 3.37 -19.67
N ARG A 72 2.67 4.04 -18.54
CA ARG A 72 2.20 3.59 -17.23
C ARG A 72 0.67 3.65 -17.19
N ALA A 73 0.12 4.77 -17.64
CA ALA A 73 -1.32 4.93 -17.76
C ALA A 73 -1.95 3.93 -18.76
N ARG A 74 -1.25 3.62 -19.87
CA ARG A 74 -1.68 2.56 -20.80
C ARG A 74 -1.76 1.19 -20.13
N VAL A 75 -0.78 0.84 -19.30
CA VAL A 75 -0.75 -0.43 -18.55
C VAL A 75 -1.89 -0.51 -17.52
N GLU A 76 -2.19 0.58 -16.81
CA GLU A 76 -3.32 0.62 -15.87
C GLU A 76 -4.68 0.44 -16.56
N ILE A 77 -4.85 1.07 -17.73
CA ILE A 77 -6.04 0.89 -18.57
C ILE A 77 -6.11 -0.58 -19.06
N ALA A 78 -4.99 -1.13 -19.54
CA ALA A 78 -4.91 -2.50 -20.02
C ALA A 78 -5.24 -3.53 -18.93
N GLU A 79 -4.81 -3.33 -17.68
CA GLU A 79 -5.20 -4.19 -16.55
C GLU A 79 -6.73 -4.27 -16.42
N SER A 80 -7.39 -3.13 -16.51
CA SER A 80 -8.84 -3.03 -16.39
C SER A 80 -9.56 -3.67 -17.60
N ILE A 81 -9.03 -3.47 -18.81
CA ILE A 81 -9.53 -4.11 -20.03
C ILE A 81 -9.40 -5.64 -19.93
N VAL A 82 -8.24 -6.17 -19.55
CA VAL A 82 -7.99 -7.62 -19.42
C VAL A 82 -8.96 -8.23 -18.42
N LYS A 83 -9.17 -7.60 -17.25
CA LYS A 83 -10.13 -8.07 -16.24
C LYS A 83 -11.56 -8.23 -16.80
N LEU A 84 -11.96 -7.38 -17.73
CA LEU A 84 -13.31 -7.33 -18.29
C LEU A 84 -13.49 -8.14 -19.58
N LEU A 85 -12.47 -8.18 -20.44
CA LEU A 85 -12.54 -8.77 -21.79
C LEU A 85 -11.84 -10.11 -21.96
N ALA A 86 -10.93 -10.53 -21.06
CA ALA A 86 -10.11 -11.73 -21.25
C ALA A 86 -10.92 -12.99 -21.61
N LYS A 87 -12.12 -13.15 -21.04
CA LYS A 87 -12.98 -14.31 -21.31
C LYS A 87 -13.68 -14.26 -22.66
N SER A 88 -13.95 -13.07 -23.19
CA SER A 88 -14.70 -12.87 -24.44
C SER A 88 -13.81 -12.61 -25.65
N ARG A 89 -12.63 -12.01 -25.45
CA ARG A 89 -11.70 -11.56 -26.50
C ARG A 89 -10.23 -11.80 -26.08
N PRO A 90 -9.81 -13.06 -25.82
CA PRO A 90 -8.47 -13.36 -25.31
C PRO A 90 -7.35 -12.92 -26.28
N GLU A 91 -7.51 -13.14 -27.59
CA GLU A 91 -6.45 -12.83 -28.57
C GLU A 91 -6.14 -11.33 -28.68
N HIS A 92 -7.16 -10.47 -28.61
CA HIS A 92 -6.94 -9.02 -28.57
C HIS A 92 -6.23 -8.58 -27.29
N CYS A 93 -6.58 -9.18 -26.14
CA CYS A 93 -5.88 -8.94 -24.88
C CYS A 93 -4.40 -9.37 -24.96
N ARG A 94 -4.10 -10.53 -25.57
CA ARG A 94 -2.72 -10.99 -25.85
C ARG A 94 -1.96 -9.99 -26.73
N SER A 95 -2.57 -9.55 -27.82
CA SER A 95 -1.95 -8.59 -28.75
C SER A 95 -1.63 -7.26 -28.06
N MET A 96 -2.59 -6.72 -27.29
CA MET A 96 -2.40 -5.50 -26.50
C MET A 96 -1.25 -5.62 -25.49
N LEU A 97 -1.22 -6.71 -24.72
CA LEU A 97 -0.16 -6.94 -23.73
C LEU A 97 1.21 -7.12 -24.40
N ASN A 98 1.27 -7.76 -25.56
CA ASN A 98 2.52 -7.90 -26.33
C ASN A 98 3.04 -6.54 -26.80
N ALA A 99 2.17 -5.68 -27.32
CA ALA A 99 2.53 -4.33 -27.72
C ALA A 99 3.08 -3.52 -26.53
N LEU A 100 2.36 -3.52 -25.40
CA LEU A 100 2.80 -2.81 -24.18
C LEU A 100 4.13 -3.35 -23.63
N PHE A 101 4.33 -4.67 -23.67
CA PHE A 101 5.59 -5.27 -23.24
C PHE A 101 6.75 -4.83 -24.13
N ASN A 102 6.56 -4.83 -25.46
CA ASN A 102 7.56 -4.38 -26.41
C ASN A 102 7.89 -2.89 -26.21
N ASP A 103 6.88 -2.04 -26.08
CA ASP A 103 7.07 -0.59 -25.82
C ASP A 103 7.85 -0.36 -24.52
N ALA A 104 7.56 -1.10 -23.45
CA ALA A 104 8.23 -0.97 -22.17
C ALA A 104 9.70 -1.45 -22.23
N ILE A 105 9.97 -2.51 -23.00
CA ILE A 105 11.31 -2.98 -23.28
C ILE A 105 12.11 -1.96 -24.11
N GLU A 106 11.48 -1.31 -25.09
CA GLU A 106 12.11 -0.24 -25.88
C GLU A 106 12.42 0.98 -25.02
N LEU A 107 11.47 1.41 -24.19
CA LEU A 107 11.66 2.50 -23.23
C LEU A 107 12.87 2.23 -22.32
N ARG A 108 12.99 0.99 -21.84
CA ARG A 108 14.14 0.57 -21.02
C ARG A 108 15.46 0.69 -21.77
N ALA A 109 15.50 0.31 -23.06
CA ALA A 109 16.72 0.41 -23.87
C ALA A 109 17.13 1.87 -24.15
N THR A 110 16.17 2.80 -24.20
CA THR A 110 16.43 4.23 -24.44
C THR A 110 16.74 5.03 -23.18
N THR A 111 16.40 4.52 -22.00
CA THR A 111 16.58 5.24 -20.74
C THR A 111 17.97 4.92 -20.15
N SER A 112 18.93 5.83 -20.32
CA SER A 112 20.29 5.69 -19.78
C SER A 112 20.28 5.62 -18.24
N SER A 113 21.14 4.76 -17.66
CA SER A 113 21.23 4.43 -16.22
C SER A 113 21.53 5.60 -15.26
N ASP A 114 21.71 6.82 -15.76
CA ASP A 114 22.16 8.00 -15.00
C ASP A 114 21.03 8.94 -14.57
N THR A 115 19.78 8.72 -14.99
CA THR A 115 18.65 9.55 -14.56
C THR A 115 17.94 8.91 -13.38
N LYS A 116 18.36 9.27 -12.16
CA LYS A 116 17.68 8.92 -10.88
C LYS A 116 16.38 9.72 -10.66
N ASP A 117 15.61 10.00 -11.72
CA ASP A 117 14.28 10.60 -11.58
C ASP A 117 13.22 9.48 -11.59
N SER A 118 12.52 9.35 -10.46
CA SER A 118 11.85 8.13 -10.00
C SER A 118 10.48 7.82 -10.62
N ASP A 119 10.02 8.56 -11.63
CA ASP A 119 8.63 8.46 -12.10
C ASP A 119 8.40 7.50 -13.28
N LEU A 120 9.45 7.12 -14.00
CA LEU A 120 9.39 6.27 -15.20
C LEU A 120 10.34 5.07 -15.08
N ASP A 121 10.38 4.38 -13.94
CA ASP A 121 11.15 3.14 -13.81
C ASP A 121 10.57 2.07 -14.76
N PRO A 122 11.26 1.74 -15.88
CA PRO A 122 10.74 0.79 -16.87
C PRO A 122 10.59 -0.61 -16.26
N ASP A 123 11.38 -0.95 -15.25
CA ASP A 123 11.30 -2.24 -14.57
C ASP A 123 10.02 -2.37 -13.74
N LEU A 124 9.49 -1.27 -13.16
CA LEU A 124 8.17 -1.29 -12.51
C LEU A 124 7.03 -1.48 -13.53
N ILE A 125 7.15 -0.87 -14.71
CA ILE A 125 6.15 -1.01 -15.79
C ILE A 125 6.15 -2.46 -16.31
N LEU A 126 7.33 -3.03 -16.59
CA LEU A 126 7.49 -4.41 -17.04
C LEU A 126 6.96 -5.42 -16.03
N ARG A 127 7.24 -5.23 -14.73
CA ARG A 127 6.63 -6.01 -13.65
C ARG A 127 5.12 -6.05 -13.74
N LYS A 128 4.53 -4.86 -13.86
CA LYS A 128 3.08 -4.72 -13.88
C LYS A 128 2.47 -5.42 -15.09
N ILE A 129 3.09 -5.32 -16.26
CA ILE A 129 2.66 -6.04 -17.47
C ILE A 129 2.76 -7.57 -17.27
N ILE A 130 3.88 -8.06 -16.72
CA ILE A 130 4.07 -9.49 -16.42
C ILE A 130 3.00 -9.97 -15.44
N GLN A 131 2.67 -9.19 -14.41
CA GLN A 131 1.63 -9.51 -13.41
C GLN A 131 0.24 -9.60 -14.05
N ILE A 132 -0.13 -8.61 -14.88
CA ILE A 132 -1.41 -8.61 -15.60
C ILE A 132 -1.49 -9.86 -16.49
N THR A 133 -0.40 -10.14 -17.20
CA THR A 133 -0.28 -11.29 -18.09
C THR A 133 -0.38 -12.60 -17.32
N ALA A 134 0.31 -12.75 -16.19
CA ALA A 134 0.24 -13.96 -15.36
C ALA A 134 -1.19 -14.29 -14.90
N SER A 135 -2.00 -13.26 -14.63
CA SER A 135 -3.41 -13.46 -14.22
C SER A 135 -4.34 -13.90 -15.36
N PHE A 136 -3.85 -13.86 -16.60
CA PHE A 136 -4.60 -14.11 -17.82
C PHE A 136 -4.06 -15.29 -18.64
N ASP A 137 -2.75 -15.33 -18.87
CA ASP A 137 -2.03 -16.29 -19.70
C ASP A 137 -0.66 -16.59 -19.11
N ARG A 138 -0.53 -17.80 -18.55
CA ARG A 138 0.69 -18.24 -17.85
C ARG A 138 1.86 -18.45 -18.81
N GLU A 139 1.61 -19.02 -19.99
CA GLU A 139 2.66 -19.29 -20.97
C GLU A 139 3.24 -17.97 -21.49
N LEU A 140 2.38 -17.00 -21.78
CA LEU A 140 2.80 -15.67 -22.20
C LEU A 140 3.59 -14.95 -21.10
N SER A 141 3.18 -15.05 -19.84
CA SER A 141 3.90 -14.46 -18.71
C SER A 141 5.30 -15.06 -18.53
N SER A 142 5.43 -16.39 -18.63
CA SER A 142 6.74 -17.07 -18.62
C SER A 142 7.62 -16.57 -19.77
N SER A 143 7.07 -16.46 -20.99
CA SER A 143 7.82 -15.92 -22.13
C SER A 143 8.29 -14.47 -21.92
N TYR A 144 7.53 -13.66 -21.17
CA TYR A 144 7.93 -12.29 -20.85
C TYR A 144 9.06 -12.24 -19.82
N ILE A 145 9.05 -13.14 -18.84
CA ILE A 145 10.14 -13.28 -17.87
C ILE A 145 11.42 -13.69 -18.60
N GLU A 146 11.35 -14.70 -19.48
CA GLU A 146 12.50 -15.14 -20.29
C GLU A 146 13.04 -14.02 -21.20
N ARG A 147 12.15 -13.31 -21.92
CA ARG A 147 12.56 -12.19 -22.79
C ARG A 147 13.12 -11.00 -22.03
N TYR A 148 12.68 -10.81 -20.78
CA TYR A 148 13.24 -9.81 -19.87
C TYR A 148 14.67 -10.19 -19.48
N GLU A 149 14.92 -11.48 -19.18
CA GLU A 149 16.23 -12.03 -18.84
C GLU A 149 17.23 -11.98 -20.02
N ASP A 150 16.80 -12.34 -21.22
CA ASP A 150 17.67 -12.35 -22.41
C ASP A 150 18.22 -10.96 -22.71
N LYS A 151 17.41 -9.89 -22.61
CA LYS A 151 17.89 -8.53 -22.90
C LYS A 151 18.86 -7.97 -21.86
N ASP A 152 18.83 -8.46 -20.62
CA ASP A 152 19.85 -8.12 -19.61
C ASP A 152 21.20 -8.75 -19.92
N SER A 153 21.21 -9.93 -20.55
CA SER A 153 22.46 -10.58 -20.95
C SER A 153 23.16 -9.90 -22.15
N PHE A 154 22.41 -9.18 -23.00
CA PHE A 154 22.95 -8.53 -24.20
C PHE A 154 23.40 -7.08 -23.99
N ALA A 155 22.82 -6.34 -23.04
CA ALA A 155 23.16 -4.94 -22.79
C ALA A 155 24.57 -4.76 -22.18
N ASP A 156 25.19 -5.81 -21.66
CA ASP A 156 26.44 -5.74 -20.88
C ASP A 156 27.54 -6.69 -21.41
N THR A 157 27.62 -6.86 -22.73
CA THR A 157 28.63 -7.74 -23.38
C THR A 157 30.08 -7.26 -23.29
N LYS A 158 30.39 -6.22 -22.49
CA LYS A 158 31.77 -5.78 -22.22
C LYS A 158 32.18 -5.85 -20.74
N THR A 159 31.30 -6.29 -19.84
CA THR A 159 31.62 -6.45 -18.42
C THR A 159 30.97 -7.73 -17.92
N PRO A 160 31.68 -8.64 -17.23
CA PRO A 160 31.04 -9.82 -16.64
C PRO A 160 29.87 -9.34 -15.78
N ALA A 161 28.66 -9.88 -16.04
CA ALA A 161 27.39 -9.50 -15.43
C ALA A 161 27.59 -9.06 -13.97
N SER A 162 27.47 -7.77 -13.72
CA SER A 162 27.78 -7.20 -12.40
C SER A 162 26.85 -7.81 -11.34
N THR A 163 27.37 -8.04 -10.13
CA THR A 163 26.62 -8.53 -8.95
C THR A 163 25.28 -7.80 -8.75
N ASN A 164 25.21 -6.53 -9.16
CA ASN A 164 24.03 -5.66 -9.09
C ASN A 164 22.85 -6.13 -9.98
N SER A 165 23.10 -6.72 -11.16
CA SER A 165 22.03 -7.21 -12.04
C SER A 165 21.33 -8.42 -11.42
N ARG A 166 22.12 -9.36 -10.88
CA ARG A 166 21.59 -10.56 -10.21
C ARG A 166 20.79 -10.24 -8.95
N GLU A 167 21.23 -9.27 -8.15
CA GLU A 167 20.50 -8.83 -6.95
C GLU A 167 19.16 -8.17 -7.30
N ARG A 168 19.12 -7.27 -8.30
CA ARG A 168 17.87 -6.69 -8.81
C ARG A 168 16.90 -7.76 -9.33
N MET A 169 17.44 -8.83 -9.90
CA MET A 169 16.64 -9.94 -10.41
C MET A 169 16.02 -10.80 -9.32
N VAL A 170 16.77 -11.07 -8.25
CA VAL A 170 16.26 -11.73 -7.04
C VAL A 170 15.12 -10.90 -6.43
N GLU A 171 15.32 -9.59 -6.34
CA GLU A 171 14.31 -8.65 -5.84
C GLU A 171 13.06 -8.62 -6.73
N LEU A 172 13.24 -8.61 -8.05
CA LEU A 172 12.14 -8.64 -9.03
C LEU A 172 11.27 -9.88 -8.86
N ARG A 173 11.89 -11.07 -8.85
CA ARG A 173 11.19 -12.36 -8.74
C ARG A 173 10.42 -12.45 -7.43
N LEU A 174 11.01 -11.99 -6.32
CA LEU A 174 10.33 -11.97 -5.03
C LEU A 174 9.14 -11.01 -5.00
N LYS A 175 9.27 -9.81 -5.58
CA LYS A 175 8.15 -8.86 -5.69
C LYS A 175 6.98 -9.44 -6.51
N LEU A 176 7.27 -10.05 -7.66
CA LEU A 176 6.25 -10.74 -8.46
C LEU A 176 5.63 -11.91 -7.70
N ALA A 177 6.46 -12.70 -7.00
CA ALA A 177 5.98 -13.81 -6.18
C ALA A 177 5.04 -13.33 -5.07
N ILE A 178 5.36 -12.25 -4.35
CA ILE A 178 4.51 -11.64 -3.31
C ILE A 178 3.13 -11.30 -3.88
N GLU A 179 3.07 -10.68 -5.04
CA GLU A 179 1.82 -10.28 -5.68
C GLU A 179 0.95 -11.47 -6.14
N LEU A 180 1.57 -12.64 -6.36
CA LEU A 180 0.89 -13.86 -6.79
C LEU A 180 0.36 -14.70 -5.62
N ILE A 181 0.79 -14.47 -4.38
CA ILE A 181 0.42 -15.27 -3.20
C ILE A 181 -1.11 -15.43 -3.06
N GLU A 182 -1.86 -14.34 -3.25
CA GLU A 182 -3.32 -14.32 -3.09
C GLU A 182 -4.06 -15.15 -4.15
N LYS A 183 -3.52 -15.19 -5.37
CA LYS A 183 -4.20 -15.78 -6.52
C LYS A 183 -3.73 -17.21 -6.78
N GLU A 184 -2.42 -17.42 -6.74
CA GLU A 184 -1.74 -18.67 -7.13
C GLU A 184 -0.52 -18.95 -6.23
N PRO A 185 -0.71 -19.40 -4.98
CA PRO A 185 0.37 -19.54 -4.01
C PRO A 185 1.45 -20.57 -4.41
N ALA A 186 1.09 -21.59 -5.18
CA ALA A 186 2.08 -22.57 -5.67
C ALA A 186 3.04 -21.97 -6.72
N LEU A 187 2.52 -21.15 -7.63
CA LEU A 187 3.33 -20.42 -8.62
C LEU A 187 4.19 -19.35 -7.95
N ALA A 188 3.63 -18.66 -6.96
CA ALA A 188 4.35 -17.71 -6.13
C ALA A 188 5.60 -18.37 -5.50
N VAL A 189 5.44 -19.57 -4.91
CA VAL A 189 6.55 -20.33 -4.31
C VAL A 189 7.58 -20.79 -5.35
N SER A 190 7.18 -21.22 -6.54
CA SER A 190 8.16 -21.62 -7.57
C SER A 190 9.04 -20.45 -8.00
N LEU A 191 8.42 -19.28 -8.26
CA LEU A 191 9.15 -18.06 -8.63
C LEU A 191 10.06 -17.57 -7.49
N ALA A 192 9.59 -17.64 -6.24
CA ALA A 192 10.39 -17.28 -5.08
C ALA A 192 11.57 -18.26 -4.86
N ASN A 193 11.40 -19.56 -5.13
CA ASN A 193 12.49 -20.53 -4.97
C ASN A 193 13.65 -20.24 -5.91
N GLU A 194 13.37 -19.78 -7.14
CA GLU A 194 14.41 -19.40 -8.10
C GLU A 194 15.21 -18.17 -7.64
N SER A 195 14.64 -17.32 -6.79
CA SER A 195 15.34 -16.17 -6.22
C SER A 195 16.39 -16.59 -5.17
N LEU A 196 16.16 -17.71 -4.47
CA LEU A 196 17.03 -18.20 -3.41
C LEU A 196 18.42 -18.62 -3.91
N ILE A 197 18.61 -18.81 -5.22
CA ILE A 197 19.92 -19.12 -5.83
C ILE A 197 20.90 -17.95 -5.66
N GLY A 198 20.40 -16.71 -5.56
CA GLY A 198 21.22 -15.52 -5.30
C GLY A 198 21.54 -15.36 -3.82
N ALA A 199 20.58 -14.84 -3.06
CA ALA A 199 20.72 -14.52 -1.64
C ALA A 199 19.34 -14.45 -0.96
N VAL A 200 19.30 -14.57 0.37
CA VAL A 200 18.13 -14.22 1.18
C VAL A 200 18.17 -12.72 1.47
N ILE A 201 17.23 -11.98 0.89
CA ILE A 201 17.12 -10.52 1.01
C ILE A 201 15.88 -10.12 1.82
N PRO A 202 15.72 -8.86 2.26
CA PRO A 202 14.56 -8.40 3.03
C PRO A 202 13.19 -8.81 2.45
N GLU A 203 13.02 -8.78 1.13
CA GLU A 203 11.80 -9.20 0.42
C GLU A 203 11.46 -10.68 0.66
N THR A 204 12.45 -11.52 0.98
CA THR A 204 12.23 -12.93 1.34
C THR A 204 11.41 -13.02 2.63
N LEU A 205 11.66 -12.12 3.58
CA LEU A 205 10.93 -12.05 4.84
C LEU A 205 9.49 -11.55 4.61
N VAL A 206 9.31 -10.54 3.75
CA VAL A 206 7.98 -10.06 3.32
C VAL A 206 7.18 -11.19 2.68
N PHE A 207 7.77 -11.92 1.74
CA PHE A 207 7.15 -13.07 1.09
C PHE A 207 6.78 -14.16 2.09
N LEU A 208 7.69 -14.51 3.01
CA LEU A 208 7.44 -15.48 4.08
C LEU A 208 6.27 -15.08 4.97
N GLY A 209 6.20 -13.81 5.39
CA GLY A 209 5.11 -13.27 6.19
C GLY A 209 3.76 -13.36 5.47
N ALA A 210 3.70 -12.83 4.24
CA ALA A 210 2.51 -12.86 3.41
C ALA A 210 2.05 -14.30 3.09
N LEU A 211 2.99 -15.20 2.76
CA LEU A 211 2.66 -16.59 2.44
C LEU A 211 2.17 -17.33 3.69
N ARG A 212 2.73 -17.05 4.88
CA ARG A 212 2.30 -17.68 6.14
C ARG A 212 0.86 -17.34 6.48
N GLN A 213 0.44 -16.10 6.26
CA GLN A 213 -0.95 -15.68 6.46
C GLN A 213 -1.94 -16.47 5.58
N LYS A 214 -1.49 -16.98 4.43
CA LYS A 214 -2.33 -17.75 3.48
C LYS A 214 -2.19 -19.25 3.62
N ASN A 215 -0.96 -19.74 3.75
CA ASN A 215 -0.64 -21.16 3.75
C ASN A 215 0.63 -21.42 4.58
N VAL A 216 0.43 -21.71 5.87
CA VAL A 216 1.51 -21.99 6.82
C VAL A 216 2.43 -23.14 6.36
N PRO A 217 1.92 -24.30 5.89
CA PRO A 217 2.79 -25.36 5.36
C PRO A 217 3.70 -24.92 4.21
N LEU A 218 3.17 -24.20 3.22
CA LEU A 218 3.98 -23.70 2.10
C LEU A 218 5.03 -22.69 2.57
N ALA A 219 4.68 -21.81 3.50
CA ALA A 219 5.62 -20.85 4.08
C ALA A 219 6.75 -21.55 4.85
N ASN A 220 6.43 -22.57 5.65
CA ASN A 220 7.43 -23.35 6.38
C ASN A 220 8.36 -24.12 5.41
N ASN A 221 7.83 -24.67 4.32
CA ASN A 221 8.64 -25.34 3.29
C ASN A 221 9.58 -24.34 2.59
N PHE A 222 9.08 -23.16 2.23
CA PHE A 222 9.89 -22.10 1.63
C PHE A 222 10.96 -21.59 2.60
N PHE A 223 10.64 -21.45 3.89
CA PHE A 223 11.62 -21.13 4.93
C PHE A 223 12.75 -22.17 5.00
N SER A 224 12.42 -23.46 4.98
CA SER A 224 13.42 -24.53 4.94
C SER A 224 14.29 -24.46 3.69
N ALA A 225 13.72 -24.13 2.53
CA ALA A 225 14.48 -23.90 1.30
C ALA A 225 15.44 -22.71 1.42
N ALA A 226 14.98 -21.58 1.98
CA ALA A 226 15.80 -20.41 2.22
C ALA A 226 16.96 -20.71 3.19
N LEU A 227 16.68 -21.41 4.28
CA LEU A 227 17.70 -21.82 5.25
C LEU A 227 18.73 -22.78 4.63
N GLN A 228 18.28 -23.74 3.82
CA GLN A 228 19.17 -24.66 3.11
C GLN A 228 20.04 -23.93 2.08
N SER A 229 19.51 -22.87 1.46
CA SER A 229 20.26 -22.00 0.56
C SER A 229 21.41 -21.28 1.31
N CYS A 230 21.13 -20.73 2.51
CA CYS A 230 22.17 -20.16 3.38
C CYS A 230 23.24 -21.19 3.77
N LYS A 231 22.84 -22.42 4.11
CA LYS A 231 23.79 -23.51 4.42
C LYS A 231 24.68 -23.87 3.23
N THR A 232 24.12 -23.91 2.03
CA THR A 232 24.86 -24.20 0.79
C THR A 232 25.93 -23.14 0.52
N ARG A 233 25.64 -21.87 0.86
CA ARG A 233 26.61 -20.76 0.85
C ARG A 233 27.45 -20.65 2.13
N ARG A 234 27.43 -21.67 3.01
CA ARG A 234 28.15 -21.72 4.30
C ARG A 234 27.90 -20.51 5.21
N GLY A 235 26.74 -19.87 5.09
CA GLY A 235 26.39 -18.65 5.84
C GLY A 235 27.44 -17.55 5.70
N ARG A 236 27.98 -17.35 4.49
CA ARG A 236 28.96 -16.31 4.19
C ARG A 236 28.47 -14.91 4.58
N ASN A 237 27.18 -14.65 4.42
CA ASN A 237 26.52 -13.44 4.87
C ASN A 237 25.57 -13.76 6.03
N ILE A 238 25.97 -13.37 7.24
CA ILE A 238 25.21 -13.71 8.45
C ILE A 238 23.89 -12.94 8.56
N SER A 239 23.78 -11.80 7.87
CA SER A 239 22.54 -11.01 7.81
C SER A 239 21.39 -11.82 7.21
N GLU A 240 21.66 -12.77 6.30
CA GLU A 240 20.67 -13.70 5.76
C GLU A 240 20.03 -14.55 6.88
N LEU A 241 20.85 -15.06 7.83
CA LEU A 241 20.37 -15.85 8.96
C LEU A 241 19.65 -14.96 10.00
N ILE A 242 20.07 -13.72 10.19
CA ILE A 242 19.41 -12.75 11.08
C ILE A 242 18.03 -12.35 10.54
N LEU A 243 17.87 -12.21 9.22
CA LEU A 243 16.57 -12.03 8.59
C LEU A 243 15.66 -13.24 8.86
N LEU A 244 16.16 -14.46 8.66
CA LEU A 244 15.39 -15.68 8.94
C LEU A 244 15.09 -15.88 10.43
N TYR A 245 15.98 -15.43 11.33
CA TYR A 245 15.73 -15.41 12.78
C TYR A 245 14.46 -14.61 13.11
N SER A 246 14.27 -13.47 12.44
CA SER A 246 13.11 -12.59 12.63
C SER A 246 11.79 -13.30 12.32
N TYR A 247 11.78 -14.20 11.32
CA TYR A 247 10.62 -15.02 11.01
C TYR A 247 10.29 -16.07 12.09
N VAL A 248 11.28 -16.53 12.86
CA VAL A 248 11.02 -17.62 13.82
C VAL A 248 10.74 -17.08 15.22
N PHE A 249 11.53 -16.10 15.67
CA PHE A 249 11.56 -15.70 17.08
C PHE A 249 11.09 -14.26 17.32
N SER A 250 11.11 -13.40 16.31
CA SER A 250 10.85 -11.96 16.52
C SER A 250 10.18 -11.28 15.32
N PRO A 251 8.98 -11.73 14.91
CA PRO A 251 8.31 -11.21 13.71
C PRO A 251 7.96 -9.72 13.82
N GLY A 252 7.71 -9.19 15.02
CA GLY A 252 7.45 -7.76 15.23
C GLY A 252 8.70 -6.90 15.46
N ARG A 253 9.89 -7.51 15.60
CA ARG A 253 11.14 -6.82 15.94
C ARG A 253 12.31 -7.45 15.21
N MET A 254 12.65 -6.91 14.06
CA MET A 254 13.70 -7.48 13.20
C MET A 254 15.07 -6.95 13.62
N PRO A 255 15.98 -7.80 14.14
CA PRO A 255 17.38 -7.42 14.31
C PRO A 255 18.04 -7.13 12.95
N ALA A 256 18.91 -6.13 12.91
CA ALA A 256 19.88 -5.98 11.83
C ALA A 256 21.25 -5.61 12.37
N LEU A 257 22.27 -6.02 11.61
CA LEU A 257 23.64 -5.62 11.84
C LEU A 257 23.91 -4.30 11.12
N THR A 258 24.42 -3.34 11.88
CA THR A 258 25.12 -2.18 11.33
C THR A 258 26.63 -2.40 11.48
N ALA A 259 27.44 -1.47 10.97
CA ALA A 259 28.89 -1.57 11.05
C ALA A 259 29.44 -1.71 12.48
N HIS A 260 28.69 -1.31 13.52
CA HIS A 260 29.16 -1.30 14.91
C HIS A 260 28.13 -1.73 15.96
N ALA A 261 26.90 -2.11 15.56
CA ALA A 261 25.83 -2.36 16.51
C ALA A 261 24.72 -3.26 15.99
N LEU A 262 23.92 -3.75 16.94
CA LEU A 262 22.67 -4.45 16.71
C LEU A 262 21.51 -3.44 16.78
N GLY A 263 20.88 -3.19 15.64
CA GLY A 263 19.78 -2.24 15.48
C GLY A 263 18.44 -2.94 15.22
N VAL A 264 17.37 -2.14 15.19
CA VAL A 264 16.06 -2.57 14.69
C VAL A 264 15.98 -2.20 13.21
N TYR A 265 15.78 -3.20 12.37
CA TYR A 265 15.43 -2.99 10.96
C TYR A 265 13.92 -2.91 10.82
N GLN A 266 13.46 -2.00 9.97
CA GLN A 266 12.04 -1.92 9.65
C GLN A 266 11.85 -2.13 8.17
N ILE A 267 10.99 -3.10 7.88
CA ILE A 267 10.47 -3.37 6.56
C ILE A 267 8.98 -3.06 6.69
N PRO A 268 8.51 -1.85 6.32
CA PRO A 268 7.12 -1.43 6.53
C PRO A 268 6.11 -2.43 5.97
N THR A 269 6.43 -3.04 4.83
CA THR A 269 5.62 -4.09 4.18
C THR A 269 5.63 -5.42 4.92
N TYR A 270 6.69 -5.75 5.66
CA TYR A 270 6.66 -6.91 6.55
C TYR A 270 5.90 -6.59 7.83
N ALA A 271 6.03 -5.39 8.41
CA ALA A 271 5.31 -5.01 9.62
C ALA A 271 3.77 -5.09 9.46
N SER A 272 3.26 -4.90 8.23
CA SER A 272 1.83 -5.05 7.93
C SER A 272 1.36 -6.50 7.79
N VAL A 273 2.26 -7.46 7.52
CA VAL A 273 1.92 -8.89 7.34
C VAL A 273 2.50 -9.80 8.44
N GLY A 274 3.51 -9.32 9.14
CA GLY A 274 4.23 -9.98 10.23
C GLY A 274 3.45 -9.78 11.52
N GLU A 275 2.47 -10.65 11.76
CA GLU A 275 1.78 -10.69 13.05
C GLU A 275 2.67 -11.36 14.10
N SER A 276 2.49 -11.01 15.38
CA SER A 276 3.12 -11.75 16.47
C SER A 276 2.43 -13.11 16.59
N TYR A 277 3.15 -14.18 16.25
CA TYR A 277 2.68 -15.56 16.39
C TYR A 277 3.50 -16.33 17.42
N PRO A 278 2.92 -17.37 18.04
CA PRO A 278 3.68 -18.26 18.90
C PRO A 278 4.81 -18.92 18.10
N VAL A 279 5.98 -19.04 18.74
CA VAL A 279 7.15 -19.70 18.16
C VAL A 279 6.82 -21.17 17.89
N ASP A 280 6.95 -21.58 16.62
CA ASP A 280 6.85 -22.98 16.22
C ASP A 280 8.12 -23.72 16.68
N VAL A 281 7.97 -24.69 17.57
CA VAL A 281 9.10 -25.43 18.17
C VAL A 281 9.88 -26.22 17.11
N GLY A 282 9.22 -26.78 16.10
CA GLY A 282 9.88 -27.50 15.02
C GLY A 282 10.74 -26.56 14.17
N LEU A 283 10.18 -25.40 13.81
CA LEU A 283 10.87 -24.38 13.05
C LEU A 283 12.05 -23.78 13.83
N ALA A 284 11.85 -23.49 15.12
CA ALA A 284 12.89 -23.03 16.04
C ALA A 284 14.06 -24.01 16.09
N ARG A 285 13.78 -25.30 16.31
CA ARG A 285 14.83 -26.33 16.32
C ARG A 285 15.53 -26.46 14.97
N HIS A 286 14.80 -26.37 13.87
CA HIS A 286 15.38 -26.46 12.53
C HIS A 286 16.34 -25.30 12.25
N PHE A 287 15.92 -24.07 12.55
CA PHE A 287 16.76 -22.87 12.43
C PHE A 287 18.00 -22.97 13.32
N LEU A 288 17.82 -23.27 14.61
CA LEU A 288 18.92 -23.34 15.58
C LEU A 288 19.96 -24.39 15.19
N ASN A 289 19.54 -25.58 14.76
CA ASN A 289 20.46 -26.62 14.28
C ASN A 289 21.21 -26.20 13.02
N ALA A 290 20.55 -25.54 12.07
CA ALA A 290 21.19 -25.06 10.85
C ALA A 290 22.21 -23.95 11.13
N SER A 291 21.82 -22.96 11.91
CA SER A 291 22.68 -21.83 12.29
C SER A 291 23.86 -22.28 13.14
N ALA A 292 23.64 -23.15 14.13
CA ALA A 292 24.72 -23.73 14.93
C ALA A 292 25.67 -24.59 14.06
N GLY A 293 25.14 -25.38 13.11
CA GLY A 293 25.97 -26.15 12.19
C GLY A 293 26.88 -25.31 11.30
N ILE A 294 26.47 -24.08 10.96
CA ILE A 294 27.30 -23.11 10.24
C ILE A 294 28.34 -22.49 11.17
N LEU A 295 27.91 -21.99 12.34
CA LEU A 295 28.74 -21.23 13.28
C LEU A 295 29.79 -22.09 13.99
N LEU A 296 29.49 -23.37 14.22
CA LEU A 296 30.39 -24.33 14.87
C LEU A 296 31.25 -25.11 13.86
N GLU A 297 31.23 -24.73 12.59
CA GLU A 297 32.03 -25.39 11.57
C GLU A 297 33.54 -25.21 11.85
N PRO A 298 34.32 -26.29 12.05
CA PRO A 298 35.71 -26.19 12.54
C PRO A 298 36.63 -25.32 11.69
N THR A 299 36.38 -25.27 10.37
CA THR A 299 37.22 -24.52 9.43
C THR A 299 36.80 -23.06 9.25
N ARG A 300 35.66 -22.63 9.82
CA ARG A 300 35.08 -21.30 9.56
C ARG A 300 36.03 -20.16 9.92
N TYR A 301 36.76 -20.32 11.01
CA TYR A 301 37.66 -19.29 11.56
C TYR A 301 39.13 -19.48 11.17
N PHE A 302 39.42 -20.34 10.18
CA PHE A 302 40.77 -20.46 9.65
C PHE A 302 41.14 -19.24 8.79
N PRO A 303 42.43 -18.83 8.77
CA PRO A 303 42.91 -17.77 7.88
C PRO A 303 42.53 -18.08 6.42
N GLY A 304 41.99 -17.09 5.70
CA GLY A 304 41.43 -17.20 4.35
C GLY A 304 39.91 -17.39 4.32
N ASN A 305 39.30 -18.00 5.34
CA ASN A 305 37.84 -18.16 5.42
C ASN A 305 37.17 -16.98 6.14
N VAL A 306 37.85 -16.39 7.13
CA VAL A 306 37.37 -15.24 7.91
C VAL A 306 37.21 -14.00 7.03
N GLU A 307 38.18 -13.75 6.15
CA GLU A 307 38.19 -12.64 5.20
C GLU A 307 37.07 -12.79 4.15
N GLY A 308 36.55 -14.00 3.96
CA GLY A 308 35.41 -14.28 3.12
C GLY A 308 34.06 -13.92 3.74
N LEU A 309 33.98 -13.71 5.06
CA LEU A 309 32.74 -13.46 5.78
C LEU A 309 32.25 -12.02 5.61
N VAL A 310 31.00 -11.85 5.18
CA VAL A 310 30.33 -10.56 5.13
C VAL A 310 29.87 -10.21 6.55
N GLY A 311 30.43 -9.14 7.11
CA GLY A 311 30.24 -8.75 8.52
C GLY A 311 31.30 -9.30 9.48
N GLY A 312 32.26 -10.10 8.98
CA GLY A 312 33.38 -10.63 9.75
C GLY A 312 32.98 -11.48 10.97
N VAL A 313 33.94 -11.69 11.86
CA VAL A 313 33.74 -12.43 13.13
C VAL A 313 32.75 -11.73 14.07
N MET A 314 32.62 -10.41 13.96
CA MET A 314 31.68 -9.61 14.75
C MET A 314 30.21 -9.95 14.39
N GLY A 315 29.90 -10.18 13.12
CA GLY A 315 28.57 -10.61 12.71
C GLY A 315 28.17 -11.96 13.32
N ASP A 316 29.10 -12.90 13.35
CA ASP A 316 28.91 -14.20 14.01
C ASP A 316 28.72 -14.05 15.54
N PHE A 317 29.48 -13.15 16.17
CA PHE A 317 29.33 -12.83 17.60
C PHE A 317 27.93 -12.33 17.94
N TYR A 318 27.39 -11.43 17.12
CA TYR A 318 26.02 -10.93 17.29
C TYR A 318 24.97 -12.01 17.03
N LEU A 319 25.10 -12.83 15.98
CA LEU A 319 24.15 -13.91 15.74
C LEU A 319 24.15 -14.91 16.90
N ILE A 320 25.32 -15.34 17.38
CA ILE A 320 25.40 -16.26 18.55
C ILE A 320 24.72 -15.63 19.76
N SER A 321 24.94 -14.34 20.00
CA SER A 321 24.31 -13.61 21.11
C SER A 321 22.79 -13.50 20.99
N LEU A 322 22.24 -13.51 19.77
CA LEU A 322 20.80 -13.58 19.53
C LEU A 322 20.24 -14.99 19.74
N ILE A 323 20.93 -16.03 19.25
CA ILE A 323 20.40 -17.41 19.25
C ILE A 323 20.69 -18.19 20.54
N GLU A 324 21.69 -17.80 21.34
CA GLU A 324 22.09 -18.51 22.57
C GLU A 324 20.94 -18.63 23.60
N PRO A 325 20.17 -17.57 23.92
CA PRO A 325 19.01 -17.68 24.80
C PRO A 325 17.94 -18.62 24.24
N GLU A 326 17.69 -18.57 22.93
CA GLU A 326 16.71 -19.42 22.26
C GLU A 326 17.17 -20.87 22.18
N ALA A 327 18.46 -21.11 22.00
CA ALA A 327 19.07 -22.44 22.08
C ALA A 327 18.89 -23.02 23.48
N ALA A 328 19.14 -22.25 24.54
CA ALA A 328 18.92 -22.71 25.92
C ALA A 328 17.47 -23.14 26.16
N ARG A 329 16.51 -22.48 25.50
CA ARG A 329 15.09 -22.77 25.61
C ARG A 329 14.63 -23.98 24.79
N TYR A 330 15.08 -24.08 23.53
CA TYR A 330 14.51 -25.04 22.56
C TYR A 330 15.44 -26.22 22.21
N LEU A 331 16.75 -26.07 22.40
CA LEU A 331 17.82 -27.05 22.16
C LEU A 331 18.97 -26.90 23.19
N PRO A 332 18.74 -27.17 24.48
CA PRO A 332 19.69 -26.86 25.56
C PRO A 332 21.05 -27.56 25.39
N GLY A 333 21.10 -28.69 24.68
CA GLY A 333 22.36 -29.39 24.37
C GLY A 333 23.33 -28.59 23.49
N LEU A 334 22.86 -27.59 22.74
CA LEU A 334 23.71 -26.72 21.92
C LEU A 334 24.29 -25.53 22.70
N SER A 335 23.68 -25.16 23.83
CA SER A 335 24.07 -23.96 24.57
C SER A 335 25.53 -23.95 25.02
N PRO A 336 26.11 -25.03 25.58
CA PRO A 336 27.52 -25.01 25.97
C PRO A 336 28.46 -24.76 24.78
N SER A 337 28.19 -25.40 23.64
CA SER A 337 29.01 -25.24 22.43
C SER A 337 28.91 -23.84 21.84
N LEU A 338 27.71 -23.26 21.80
CA LEU A 338 27.52 -21.88 21.34
C LEU A 338 28.18 -20.87 22.27
N SER A 339 28.10 -21.08 23.59
CA SER A 339 28.72 -20.20 24.59
C SER A 339 30.26 -20.25 24.49
N THR A 340 30.84 -21.46 24.40
CA THR A 340 32.28 -21.63 24.15
C THR A 340 32.71 -20.97 22.84
N GLN A 341 31.94 -21.13 21.77
CA GLN A 341 32.25 -20.51 20.49
C GLN A 341 32.18 -18.98 20.55
N LYS A 342 31.22 -18.42 21.29
CA LYS A 342 31.11 -16.98 21.54
C LYS A 342 32.33 -16.42 22.24
N ASP A 343 32.82 -17.11 23.27
CA ASP A 343 34.03 -16.72 24.00
C ASP A 343 35.28 -16.78 23.11
N VAL A 344 35.38 -17.82 22.27
CA VAL A 344 36.44 -17.95 21.27
C VAL A 344 36.40 -16.76 20.30
N ILE A 345 35.23 -16.42 19.75
CA ILE A 345 35.07 -15.29 18.82
C ILE A 345 35.37 -13.95 19.51
N ALA A 346 34.95 -13.77 20.77
CA ALA A 346 35.26 -12.57 21.53
C ALA A 346 36.78 -12.37 21.69
N GLY A 347 37.57 -13.45 21.73
CA GLY A 347 39.03 -13.40 21.73
C GLY A 347 39.66 -12.93 20.41
N TYR A 348 38.94 -12.97 19.30
CA TYR A 348 39.38 -12.42 18.01
C TYR A 348 39.04 -10.93 17.83
N LEU A 349 38.18 -10.36 18.68
CA LEU A 349 37.78 -8.96 18.61
C LEU A 349 38.78 -8.07 19.37
N PRO A 350 39.13 -6.88 18.84
CA PRO A 350 39.80 -5.84 19.62
C PRO A 350 39.02 -5.50 20.91
N ALA A 351 39.72 -5.14 21.98
CA ALA A 351 39.11 -4.92 23.30
C ALA A 351 37.98 -3.87 23.28
N ASP A 352 38.17 -2.76 22.54
CA ASP A 352 37.19 -1.69 22.42
C ASP A 352 35.94 -2.14 21.63
N GLU A 353 36.13 -2.88 20.53
CA GLU A 353 35.02 -3.43 19.71
C GLU A 353 34.22 -4.49 20.45
N ASN A 354 34.88 -5.32 21.27
CA ASN A 354 34.21 -6.30 22.13
C ASN A 354 33.35 -5.59 23.18
N ALA A 355 33.89 -4.57 23.85
CA ALA A 355 33.13 -3.79 24.84
C ALA A 355 31.91 -3.09 24.22
N GLU A 356 32.05 -2.48 23.04
CA GLU A 356 30.95 -1.85 22.31
C GLU A 356 29.90 -2.88 21.86
N SER A 357 30.34 -4.03 21.37
CA SER A 357 29.46 -5.13 20.95
C SER A 357 28.62 -5.66 22.10
N GLN A 358 29.23 -5.87 23.27
CA GLN A 358 28.53 -6.26 24.49
C GLN A 358 27.51 -5.20 24.93
N ALA A 359 27.90 -3.92 24.93
CA ALA A 359 26.98 -2.83 25.25
C ALA A 359 25.79 -2.76 24.28
N SER A 360 26.01 -3.02 22.99
CA SER A 360 24.95 -3.09 22.00
C SER A 360 23.97 -4.24 22.24
N ILE A 361 24.46 -5.41 22.67
CA ILE A 361 23.61 -6.55 23.01
C ILE A 361 22.74 -6.23 24.24
N GLU A 362 23.30 -5.59 25.26
CA GLU A 362 22.52 -5.18 26.44
C GLU A 362 21.44 -4.15 26.11
N ARG A 363 21.73 -3.17 25.23
CA ARG A 363 20.72 -2.25 24.68
C ARG A 363 19.59 -2.98 23.96
N TRP A 364 19.92 -4.02 23.19
CA TRP A 364 18.91 -4.84 22.54
C TRP A 364 18.01 -5.57 23.55
N LYS A 365 18.59 -6.21 24.56
CA LYS A 365 17.83 -6.95 25.60
C LYS A 365 16.88 -6.07 26.40
N THR A 366 17.26 -4.81 26.64
CA THR A 366 16.52 -3.87 27.50
C THR A 366 15.49 -3.01 26.77
N MET A 367 15.53 -2.97 25.44
CA MET A 367 14.59 -2.20 24.62
C MET A 367 13.17 -2.82 24.68
N PRO A 368 12.10 -2.03 24.93
CA PRO A 368 10.74 -2.53 24.97
C PRO A 368 10.29 -3.16 23.65
N SER A 369 9.50 -4.22 23.73
CA SER A 369 9.05 -5.03 22.60
C SER A 369 8.11 -4.31 21.63
N ASP A 370 7.50 -3.21 22.06
CA ASP A 370 6.55 -2.36 21.32
C ASP A 370 7.18 -1.11 20.69
N VAL A 371 8.47 -0.87 20.93
CA VAL A 371 9.18 0.31 20.44
C VAL A 371 9.67 0.10 19.01
N SER A 372 8.93 0.74 18.10
CA SER A 372 9.29 0.96 16.70
C SER A 372 9.93 2.36 16.57
N LEU A 373 11.18 2.46 16.07
CA LEU A 373 11.96 3.70 16.04
C LEU A 373 11.92 4.47 14.70
N SER A 374 11.16 4.02 13.70
CA SER A 374 10.92 4.79 12.48
C SER A 374 9.43 5.00 12.20
N GLY A 375 9.13 6.18 11.64
CA GLY A 375 7.78 6.74 11.52
C GLY A 375 6.81 5.94 10.66
N ALA A 376 5.54 6.35 10.79
CA ALA A 376 4.35 5.84 10.09
C ALA A 376 3.86 4.45 10.56
N GLY A 377 3.31 4.39 11.77
CA GLY A 377 2.38 3.31 12.15
C GLY A 377 2.69 2.54 13.44
N ASN A 378 2.84 3.22 14.58
CA ASN A 378 2.11 2.91 15.81
C ASN A 378 2.50 3.83 16.98
N VAL A 379 1.59 3.89 17.96
CA VAL A 379 1.30 4.99 18.86
C VAL A 379 2.37 5.15 19.94
N ALA A 380 3.30 6.08 19.71
CA ALA A 380 3.78 6.88 20.82
C ALA A 380 2.56 7.45 21.56
N THR A 381 2.36 7.09 22.83
CA THR A 381 1.22 7.59 23.61
C THR A 381 1.22 9.12 23.63
N VAL A 382 0.05 9.73 23.80
CA VAL A 382 -0.05 11.21 23.92
C VAL A 382 0.95 11.70 24.97
N ASP A 383 1.02 11.00 26.12
CA ASP A 383 1.91 11.36 27.23
C ASP A 383 3.39 11.21 26.87
N TYR A 384 3.78 10.16 26.15
CA TYR A 384 5.17 10.00 25.67
C TYR A 384 5.57 11.14 24.72
N LEU A 385 4.70 11.51 23.78
CA LEU A 385 4.97 12.60 22.84
C LEU A 385 5.07 13.94 23.55
N VAL A 386 4.21 14.19 24.54
CA VAL A 386 4.25 15.39 25.38
C VAL A 386 5.54 15.42 26.19
N GLN A 387 5.92 14.33 26.86
CA GLN A 387 7.16 14.25 27.64
C GLN A 387 8.39 14.52 26.77
N ARG A 388 8.44 13.95 25.55
CA ARG A 388 9.51 14.23 24.59
C ARG A 388 9.50 15.68 24.12
N ALA A 389 8.32 16.28 23.90
CA ALA A 389 8.20 17.69 23.53
C ALA A 389 8.74 18.59 24.65
N GLU A 390 8.44 18.28 25.90
CA GLU A 390 8.93 19.04 27.06
C GLU A 390 10.45 18.93 27.23
N GLN A 391 11.04 17.78 26.89
CA GLN A 391 12.47 17.53 26.94
C GLN A 391 13.26 18.04 25.72
N ALA A 392 12.59 18.33 24.61
CA ALA A 392 13.25 18.80 23.40
C ALA A 392 13.91 20.17 23.63
N ALA A 393 15.11 20.38 23.11
CA ALA A 393 15.84 21.63 23.28
C ALA A 393 15.41 22.69 22.25
N ASP A 394 15.11 22.29 21.02
CA ASP A 394 14.81 23.19 19.91
C ASP A 394 13.31 23.37 19.68
N SER A 395 12.91 24.60 19.34
CA SER A 395 11.50 24.96 19.10
C SER A 395 10.86 24.18 17.96
N ARG A 396 11.66 23.78 16.96
CA ARG A 396 11.20 22.99 15.81
C ARG A 396 10.72 21.61 16.27
N SER A 397 11.56 20.86 16.99
CA SER A 397 11.21 19.54 17.51
C SER A 397 10.03 19.63 18.48
N LYS A 398 9.95 20.69 19.30
CA LYS A 398 8.81 20.93 20.20
C LYS A 398 7.49 21.03 19.43
N ASP A 399 7.42 21.91 18.44
CA ASP A 399 6.19 22.12 17.66
C ASP A 399 5.75 20.85 16.95
N GLN A 400 6.70 20.12 16.34
CA GLN A 400 6.41 18.86 15.67
C GLN A 400 5.86 17.80 16.64
N LEU A 401 6.44 17.69 17.84
CA LEU A 401 6.00 16.73 18.85
C LEU A 401 4.64 17.09 19.45
N TYR A 402 4.39 18.37 19.74
CA TYR A 402 3.09 18.83 20.22
C TYR A 402 1.99 18.65 19.18
N TYR A 403 2.26 18.95 17.91
CA TYR A 403 1.29 18.71 16.84
C TYR A 403 0.99 17.21 16.69
N ARG A 404 2.01 16.34 16.70
CA ARG A 404 1.83 14.87 16.70
C ARG A 404 1.02 14.39 17.91
N ALA A 405 1.26 14.96 19.09
CA ALA A 405 0.49 14.66 20.28
C ALA A 405 -0.98 15.07 20.12
N ALA A 406 -1.26 16.25 19.56
CA ALA A 406 -2.61 16.72 19.29
C ALA A 406 -3.37 15.80 18.33
N MET A 407 -2.75 15.39 17.22
CA MET A 407 -3.35 14.45 16.27
C MET A 407 -3.60 13.06 16.89
N THR A 408 -2.69 12.62 17.77
CA THR A 408 -2.86 11.37 18.51
C THR A 408 -4.01 11.46 19.52
N ALA A 409 -4.14 12.59 20.22
CA ALA A 409 -5.25 12.86 21.13
C ALA A 409 -6.59 12.89 20.38
N LEU A 410 -6.64 13.52 19.20
CA LEU A 410 -7.84 13.53 18.36
C LEU A 410 -8.27 12.11 17.96
N ARG A 411 -7.33 11.26 17.52
CA ARG A 411 -7.60 9.84 17.18
C ARG A 411 -8.09 9.05 18.41
N ALA A 412 -7.60 9.41 19.59
CA ALA A 412 -8.06 8.86 20.87
C ALA A 412 -9.40 9.48 21.36
N LYS A 413 -10.09 10.27 20.52
CA LYS A 413 -11.35 10.99 20.83
C LYS A 413 -11.23 12.01 21.97
N GLN A 414 -10.01 12.48 22.28
CA GLN A 414 -9.74 13.51 23.27
C GLN A 414 -9.68 14.89 22.60
N GLN A 415 -10.82 15.36 22.08
CA GLN A 415 -10.89 16.59 21.28
C GLN A 415 -10.42 17.84 22.02
N GLU A 416 -10.87 18.04 23.26
CA GLU A 416 -10.47 19.19 24.10
C GLU A 416 -8.95 19.19 24.32
N ARG A 417 -8.39 18.04 24.70
CA ARG A 417 -6.95 17.86 24.87
C ARG A 417 -6.16 18.13 23.59
N ALA A 418 -6.69 17.75 22.44
CA ALA A 418 -6.05 18.05 21.15
C ALA A 418 -5.93 19.57 20.95
N PHE A 419 -6.99 20.35 21.22
CA PHE A 419 -6.93 21.81 21.15
C PHE A 419 -5.95 22.41 22.18
N GLU A 420 -5.95 21.93 23.42
CA GLU A 420 -4.98 22.38 24.44
C GLU A 420 -3.53 22.15 24.01
N LEU A 421 -3.24 21.03 23.35
CA LEU A 421 -1.90 20.73 22.84
C LEU A 421 -1.52 21.65 21.67
N LEU A 422 -2.49 22.10 20.86
CA LEU A 422 -2.22 23.09 19.80
C LEU A 422 -1.87 24.47 20.37
N GLU A 423 -2.39 24.85 21.54
CA GLU A 423 -2.01 26.12 22.19
C GLU A 423 -0.52 26.16 22.59
N LYS A 424 0.09 24.99 22.79
CA LYS A 424 1.52 24.86 23.11
C LYS A 424 2.44 25.07 21.89
N LEU A 425 1.89 25.13 20.67
CA LEU A 425 2.66 25.42 19.47
C LEU A 425 3.15 26.87 19.44
N SER A 426 4.16 27.15 18.64
CA SER A 426 4.55 28.51 18.27
C SER A 426 3.38 29.26 17.59
N GLU A 427 3.21 30.54 17.92
CA GLU A 427 2.06 31.37 17.50
C GLU A 427 1.77 31.33 16.00
N ARG A 428 2.83 31.33 15.17
CA ARG A 428 2.76 31.25 13.71
C ARG A 428 1.91 30.08 13.19
N TYR A 429 1.91 28.93 13.86
CA TYR A 429 1.24 27.71 13.37
C TYR A 429 -0.08 27.42 14.07
N ARG A 430 -0.39 28.09 15.19
CA ARG A 430 -1.55 27.76 16.03
C ARG A 430 -2.86 27.86 15.26
N ASP A 431 -3.07 28.97 14.56
CA ASP A 431 -4.34 29.22 13.88
C ASP A 431 -4.57 28.27 12.70
N GLU A 432 -3.53 28.02 11.91
CA GLU A 432 -3.60 27.09 10.78
C GLU A 432 -3.83 25.65 11.28
N ALA A 433 -3.09 25.21 12.29
CA ALA A 433 -3.28 23.90 12.91
C ALA A 433 -4.67 23.76 13.55
N ARG A 434 -5.21 24.83 14.14
CA ARG A 434 -6.55 24.85 14.72
C ARG A 434 -7.64 24.76 13.65
N GLN A 435 -7.49 25.46 12.53
CA GLN A 435 -8.41 25.35 11.39
C GLN A 435 -8.38 23.93 10.81
N PHE A 436 -7.18 23.37 10.65
CA PHE A 436 -6.99 21.99 10.21
C PHE A 436 -7.70 21.00 11.13
N LEU A 437 -7.50 21.10 12.45
CA LEU A 437 -8.13 20.21 13.42
C LEU A 437 -9.66 20.32 13.39
N ARG A 438 -10.22 21.52 13.22
CA ARG A 438 -11.67 21.73 13.07
C ARG A 438 -12.21 21.07 11.81
N PHE A 439 -11.50 21.15 10.70
CA PHE A 439 -11.87 20.49 9.46
C PHE A 439 -11.90 18.96 9.63
N ASP A 440 -10.88 18.37 10.24
CA ASP A 440 -10.83 16.93 10.52
C ASP A 440 -12.01 16.47 11.39
N ILE A 441 -12.35 17.25 12.43
CA ILE A 441 -13.52 16.98 13.27
C ILE A 441 -14.81 17.07 12.42
N ALA A 442 -14.95 18.08 11.57
CA ALA A 442 -16.14 18.25 10.74
C ALA A 442 -16.33 17.10 9.73
N VAL A 443 -15.25 16.61 9.12
CA VAL A 443 -15.27 15.42 8.25
C VAL A 443 -15.67 14.18 9.04
N TRP A 444 -15.09 13.99 10.23
CA TRP A 444 -15.43 12.87 11.10
C TRP A 444 -16.89 12.91 11.52
N ASP A 445 -17.39 14.06 12.00
CA ASP A 445 -18.78 14.27 12.42
C ASP A 445 -19.76 14.04 11.26
N SER A 446 -19.42 14.48 10.05
CA SER A 446 -20.23 14.25 8.84
C SER A 446 -20.42 12.77 8.53
N ARG A 447 -19.37 11.97 8.72
CA ARG A 447 -19.38 10.51 8.49
C ARG A 447 -20.07 9.75 9.62
N HIS A 448 -20.07 10.28 10.84
CA HIS A 448 -20.63 9.65 12.05
C HIS A 448 -22.01 10.21 12.45
N GLN A 449 -22.73 10.82 11.50
CA GLN A 449 -24.10 11.30 11.67
C GLN A 449 -24.27 12.40 12.74
N GLN A 450 -23.21 13.16 13.03
CA GLN A 450 -23.26 14.36 13.87
C GLN A 450 -23.38 15.61 12.98
N LEU A 451 -24.40 15.62 12.13
CA LEU A 451 -24.48 16.52 10.96
C LEU A 451 -24.57 18.00 11.34
N ASP A 452 -25.30 18.35 12.41
CA ASP A 452 -25.42 19.73 12.88
C ASP A 452 -24.08 20.30 13.35
N LYS A 453 -23.29 19.49 14.07
CA LYS A 453 -21.95 19.87 14.52
C LYS A 453 -21.00 20.05 13.34
N ALA A 454 -21.03 19.12 12.40
CA ALA A 454 -20.25 19.23 11.17
C ALA A 454 -20.58 20.50 10.38
N ALA A 455 -21.88 20.81 10.23
CA ALA A 455 -22.33 22.02 9.54
C ALA A 455 -21.84 23.30 10.25
N LEU A 456 -21.96 23.37 11.58
CA LEU A 456 -21.47 24.51 12.37
C LEU A 456 -19.97 24.72 12.25
N LEU A 457 -19.18 23.64 12.20
CA LEU A 457 -17.74 23.72 12.00
C LEU A 457 -17.39 24.17 10.58
N ALA A 458 -18.09 23.64 9.56
CA ALA A 458 -17.88 24.00 8.17
C ALA A 458 -18.21 25.47 7.87
N GLU A 459 -19.28 26.02 8.46
CA GLU A 459 -19.65 27.43 8.27
C GLU A 459 -18.59 28.40 8.84
N ARG A 460 -17.73 27.93 9.75
CA ARG A 460 -16.62 28.70 10.33
C ARG A 460 -15.28 28.51 9.60
N ASP A 461 -15.25 27.69 8.55
CA ASP A 461 -14.05 27.48 7.75
C ASP A 461 -13.90 28.57 6.69
N ASN A 462 -12.71 29.14 6.61
CA ASN A 462 -12.38 30.20 5.65
C ASN A 462 -12.04 29.64 4.26
N ASP A 463 -11.67 28.36 4.15
CA ASP A 463 -11.42 27.72 2.86
C ASP A 463 -12.74 27.22 2.26
N LEU A 464 -13.16 27.88 1.17
CA LEU A 464 -14.41 27.59 0.48
C LEU A 464 -14.47 26.14 -0.04
N ALA A 465 -13.33 25.56 -0.45
CA ALA A 465 -13.27 24.20 -0.95
C ALA A 465 -13.46 23.18 0.20
N ARG A 466 -12.83 23.41 1.35
CA ARG A 466 -13.04 22.60 2.57
C ARG A 466 -14.49 22.63 3.01
N ARG A 467 -15.07 23.82 3.07
CA ARG A 467 -16.47 24.02 3.44
C ARG A 467 -17.41 23.29 2.48
N ALA A 468 -17.21 23.42 1.17
CA ALA A 468 -18.00 22.71 0.16
C ALA A 468 -17.86 21.19 0.26
N TYR A 469 -16.65 20.69 0.54
CA TYR A 469 -16.43 19.25 0.74
C TYR A 469 -17.22 18.71 1.94
N VAL A 470 -17.19 19.39 3.09
CA VAL A 470 -17.97 18.99 4.26
C VAL A 470 -19.47 19.03 3.97
N PHE A 471 -19.98 20.07 3.31
CA PHE A 471 -21.40 20.11 2.92
C PHE A 471 -21.78 18.98 1.94
N THR A 472 -20.89 18.60 1.02
CA THR A 472 -21.10 17.46 0.12
C THR A 472 -21.18 16.14 0.92
N LEU A 473 -20.31 15.97 1.93
CA LEU A 473 -20.37 14.81 2.84
C LEU A 473 -21.67 14.77 3.65
N ILE A 474 -22.10 15.91 4.21
CA ILE A 474 -23.37 16.01 4.94
C ILE A 474 -24.55 15.61 4.04
N ALA A 475 -24.61 16.15 2.82
CA ALA A 475 -25.66 15.82 1.85
C ALA A 475 -25.69 14.32 1.52
N LYS A 476 -24.53 13.68 1.29
CA LYS A 476 -24.43 12.22 1.12
C LYS A 476 -24.95 11.48 2.34
N SER A 477 -24.53 11.88 3.54
CA SER A 477 -24.94 11.23 4.79
C SER A 477 -26.45 11.26 5.01
N LEU A 478 -27.12 12.39 4.73
CA LEU A 478 -28.57 12.54 4.83
C LEU A 478 -29.35 11.56 3.94
N LEU A 479 -28.80 11.20 2.78
CA LEU A 479 -29.44 10.30 1.81
C LEU A 479 -29.20 8.81 2.10
N VAL A 480 -28.17 8.49 2.89
CA VAL A 480 -27.83 7.12 3.29
C VAL A 480 -28.52 6.72 4.60
N GLN A 481 -28.98 7.70 5.41
CA GLN A 481 -29.79 7.43 6.60
C GLN A 481 -31.12 6.73 6.26
N LYS A 482 -31.69 6.02 7.26
CA LYS A 482 -33.00 5.36 7.12
C LYS A 482 -34.15 6.32 6.81
N SER A 483 -34.11 7.53 7.38
CA SER A 483 -35.13 8.58 7.20
C SER A 483 -35.08 9.24 5.82
N LYS A 484 -33.89 9.27 5.18
CA LYS A 484 -33.62 9.94 3.90
C LYS A 484 -34.19 11.36 3.81
N ASP A 485 -33.45 12.33 4.33
CA ASP A 485 -33.85 13.74 4.21
C ASP A 485 -33.36 14.34 2.89
N VAL A 486 -34.13 14.14 1.83
CA VAL A 486 -33.81 14.63 0.48
C VAL A 486 -33.86 16.15 0.41
N THR A 487 -34.78 16.78 1.14
CA THR A 487 -34.93 18.24 1.15
C THR A 487 -33.70 18.91 1.72
N LEU A 488 -33.26 18.48 2.90
CA LEU A 488 -32.06 19.04 3.54
C LEU A 488 -30.78 18.72 2.75
N ALA A 489 -30.70 17.53 2.14
CA ALA A 489 -29.58 17.19 1.26
C ALA A 489 -29.51 18.14 0.05
N TYR A 490 -30.66 18.48 -0.55
CA TYR A 490 -30.75 19.44 -1.65
C TYR A 490 -30.31 20.85 -1.21
N GLU A 491 -30.69 21.29 0.00
CA GLU A 491 -30.25 22.58 0.55
C GLU A 491 -28.72 22.66 0.70
N PHE A 492 -28.08 21.61 1.23
CA PHE A 492 -26.62 21.57 1.33
C PHE A 492 -25.95 21.54 -0.05
N LEU A 493 -26.52 20.84 -1.03
CA LEU A 493 -25.98 20.85 -2.40
C LEU A 493 -26.13 22.21 -3.09
N ASN A 494 -27.21 22.96 -2.83
CA ASN A 494 -27.31 24.34 -3.32
C ASN A 494 -26.22 25.24 -2.72
N LYS A 495 -25.90 25.08 -1.42
CA LYS A 495 -24.75 25.78 -0.81
C LYS A 495 -23.44 25.39 -1.48
N VAL A 496 -23.26 24.11 -1.81
CA VAL A 496 -22.08 23.61 -2.54
C VAL A 496 -21.98 24.28 -3.92
N GLU A 497 -23.06 24.32 -4.70
CA GLU A 497 -23.11 25.01 -5.99
C GLU A 497 -22.78 26.51 -5.86
N GLU A 498 -23.37 27.20 -4.87
CA GLU A 498 -23.10 28.62 -4.61
C GLU A 498 -21.60 28.86 -4.31
N LEU A 499 -21.00 28.03 -3.45
CA LEU A 499 -19.57 28.09 -3.15
C LEU A 499 -18.73 27.83 -4.41
N GLY A 500 -19.16 26.88 -5.25
CA GLY A 500 -18.52 26.57 -6.53
C GLY A 500 -18.45 27.74 -7.50
N THR A 501 -19.43 28.65 -7.48
CA THR A 501 -19.39 29.88 -8.30
C THR A 501 -18.36 30.90 -7.82
N LYS A 502 -17.99 30.85 -6.54
CA LYS A 502 -17.00 31.74 -5.90
C LYS A 502 -15.57 31.22 -6.03
N LEU A 503 -15.38 29.94 -6.37
CA LEU A 503 -14.07 29.34 -6.58
C LEU A 503 -13.47 29.82 -7.91
N THR A 504 -12.27 30.40 -7.83
CA THR A 504 -11.50 30.83 -9.01
C THR A 504 -10.64 29.69 -9.58
N ASN A 505 -10.27 28.72 -8.75
CA ASN A 505 -9.47 27.58 -9.16
C ASN A 505 -10.34 26.56 -9.92
N ALA A 506 -10.00 26.31 -11.18
CA ALA A 506 -10.74 25.39 -12.05
C ALA A 506 -10.69 23.92 -11.59
N GLN A 507 -9.60 23.49 -10.94
CA GLN A 507 -9.47 22.14 -10.38
C GLN A 507 -10.41 21.93 -9.19
N GLU A 508 -10.51 22.94 -8.30
CA GLU A 508 -11.40 22.89 -7.15
C GLU A 508 -12.87 22.92 -7.59
N ARG A 509 -13.20 23.79 -8.55
CA ARG A 509 -14.53 23.84 -9.15
C ARG A 509 -14.90 22.51 -9.81
N LEU A 510 -13.96 21.88 -10.52
CA LEU A 510 -14.18 20.55 -11.11
C LEU A 510 -14.48 19.50 -10.04
N SER A 511 -13.65 19.41 -9.00
CA SER A 511 -13.82 18.45 -7.90
C SER A 511 -15.19 18.60 -7.23
N LEU A 512 -15.62 19.83 -7.01
CA LEU A 512 -16.93 20.16 -6.44
C LEU A 512 -18.09 19.73 -7.34
N LEU A 513 -18.02 20.03 -8.65
CA LEU A 513 -19.06 19.62 -9.61
C LEU A 513 -19.21 18.10 -9.67
N VAL A 514 -18.09 17.37 -9.65
CA VAL A 514 -18.08 15.90 -9.59
C VAL A 514 -18.64 15.40 -8.26
N GLY A 515 -18.26 16.05 -7.16
CA GLY A 515 -18.83 15.87 -5.82
C GLY A 515 -20.35 15.93 -5.81
N ALA A 516 -20.90 17.06 -6.26
CA ALA A 516 -22.32 17.30 -6.34
C ALA A 516 -23.02 16.32 -7.28
N ALA A 517 -22.45 16.04 -8.46
CA ALA A 517 -23.01 15.07 -9.42
C ALA A 517 -23.18 13.67 -8.79
N ASN A 518 -22.17 13.20 -8.04
CA ASN A 518 -22.23 11.93 -7.34
C ASN A 518 -23.35 11.89 -6.28
N VAL A 519 -23.56 12.99 -5.53
CA VAL A 519 -24.62 13.02 -4.52
C VAL A 519 -26.00 13.14 -5.17
N TYR A 520 -26.16 14.00 -6.19
CA TYR A 520 -27.40 14.12 -6.94
C TYR A 520 -27.81 12.79 -7.57
N LEU A 521 -26.87 11.96 -8.01
CA LEU A 521 -27.18 10.65 -8.61
C LEU A 521 -28.04 9.76 -7.71
N LEU A 522 -27.98 9.95 -6.39
CA LEU A 522 -28.74 9.17 -5.42
C LEU A 522 -30.25 9.47 -5.43
N PHE A 523 -30.68 10.62 -5.98
CA PHE A 523 -32.08 11.05 -5.91
C PHE A 523 -32.59 11.93 -7.07
N ASP A 524 -31.72 12.63 -7.80
CA ASP A 524 -32.02 13.47 -8.97
C ASP A 524 -31.02 13.23 -10.11
N SER A 525 -31.31 12.24 -10.94
CA SER A 525 -30.46 11.86 -12.08
C SER A 525 -30.30 12.96 -13.15
N PHE A 526 -31.27 13.87 -13.25
CA PHE A 526 -31.22 14.95 -14.23
C PHE A 526 -30.20 16.00 -13.80
N ARG A 527 -30.29 16.48 -12.55
CA ARG A 527 -29.30 17.40 -11.97
C ARG A 527 -27.91 16.78 -11.95
N ALA A 528 -27.81 15.50 -11.59
CA ALA A 528 -26.56 14.75 -11.63
C ALA A 528 -25.89 14.82 -13.02
N SER A 529 -26.67 14.58 -14.08
CA SER A 529 -26.20 14.66 -15.47
C SER A 529 -25.80 16.08 -15.88
N GLN A 530 -26.53 17.10 -15.43
CA GLN A 530 -26.18 18.50 -15.70
C GLN A 530 -24.85 18.90 -15.06
N MET A 531 -24.64 18.55 -13.79
CA MET A 531 -23.40 18.82 -13.08
C MET A 531 -22.22 18.10 -13.73
N PHE A 532 -22.41 16.84 -14.15
CA PHE A 532 -21.37 16.08 -14.83
C PHE A 532 -21.00 16.67 -16.20
N LYS A 533 -21.97 17.11 -17.01
CA LYS A 533 -21.70 17.80 -18.28
C LYS A 533 -20.88 19.07 -18.07
N GLU A 534 -21.20 19.85 -17.04
CA GLU A 534 -20.40 21.03 -16.71
C GLU A 534 -19.01 20.64 -16.22
N ALA A 535 -18.87 19.55 -15.44
CA ALA A 535 -17.58 18.99 -15.05
C ALA A 535 -16.73 18.62 -16.27
N VAL A 536 -17.29 17.94 -17.29
CA VAL A 536 -16.59 17.61 -18.55
C VAL A 536 -16.11 18.87 -19.27
N ARG A 537 -16.92 19.94 -19.31
CA ARG A 537 -16.51 21.22 -19.91
C ARG A 537 -15.36 21.89 -19.17
N VAL A 538 -15.36 21.85 -17.82
CA VAL A 538 -14.26 22.39 -17.00
C VAL A 538 -13.01 21.53 -17.17
N ALA A 539 -13.14 20.21 -17.15
CA ALA A 539 -12.05 19.25 -17.33
C ALA A 539 -11.33 19.43 -18.69
N ASN A 540 -12.09 19.67 -19.75
CA ASN A 540 -11.56 19.95 -21.08
C ASN A 540 -10.73 21.25 -21.18
N LYS A 541 -10.79 22.14 -20.19
CA LYS A 541 -10.00 23.37 -20.11
C LYS A 541 -8.74 23.21 -19.25
N LEU A 542 -8.56 22.08 -18.55
CA LEU A 542 -7.42 21.85 -17.67
C LEU A 542 -6.30 21.11 -18.40
N GLU A 543 -5.10 21.71 -18.47
CA GLU A 543 -3.93 21.14 -19.17
C GLU A 543 -3.35 19.88 -18.51
N GLY A 544 -3.60 19.64 -17.22
CA GLY A 544 -3.14 18.44 -16.50
C GLY A 544 -4.21 17.39 -16.21
N PHE A 545 -5.44 17.54 -16.70
CA PHE A 545 -6.53 16.62 -16.34
C PHE A 545 -6.28 15.18 -16.84
N SER A 546 -6.25 14.24 -15.90
CA SER A 546 -5.99 12.81 -16.11
C SER A 546 -7.15 11.89 -15.72
N GLY A 547 -8.25 12.46 -15.21
CA GLY A 547 -9.47 11.72 -14.86
C GLY A 547 -10.03 12.09 -13.51
N ASP A 548 -9.35 11.67 -12.45
CA ASP A 548 -9.74 12.02 -11.09
C ASP A 548 -9.10 13.32 -10.65
N VAL A 549 -9.82 14.02 -9.77
CA VAL A 549 -9.44 15.34 -9.32
C VAL A 549 -9.65 15.41 -7.83
N GLY A 550 -8.53 15.54 -7.12
CA GLY A 550 -8.52 15.85 -5.71
C GLY A 550 -8.16 17.30 -5.48
N ILE A 551 -8.49 17.76 -4.27
CA ILE A 551 -7.96 19.00 -3.73
C ILE A 551 -7.05 18.62 -2.58
N THR A 552 -5.74 18.72 -2.80
CA THR A 552 -4.73 18.50 -1.77
C THR A 552 -4.33 19.83 -1.14
N ARG A 553 -4.17 19.80 0.17
CA ARG A 553 -3.73 20.93 0.98
C ARG A 553 -2.68 20.41 1.94
N VAL A 554 -1.68 21.24 2.21
CA VAL A 554 -0.55 20.88 3.07
C VAL A 554 -0.45 21.89 4.20
N LEU A 555 -0.40 21.39 5.42
CA LEU A 555 -0.01 22.13 6.61
C LEU A 555 1.49 21.89 6.86
N ASP A 556 2.26 22.96 6.99
CA ASP A 556 3.69 22.89 7.33
C ASP A 556 3.92 23.39 8.77
N VAL A 557 4.24 22.47 9.67
CA VAL A 557 4.65 22.78 11.04
C VAL A 557 6.17 22.60 11.15
N HIS A 558 6.93 23.65 10.88
CA HIS A 558 8.40 23.65 10.95
C HIS A 558 9.08 22.48 10.18
N GLY A 559 8.70 22.28 8.92
CA GLY A 559 9.19 21.21 8.05
C GLY A 559 8.59 19.83 8.37
N PHE A 560 7.55 19.77 9.22
CA PHE A 560 6.67 18.61 9.32
C PHE A 560 5.41 18.89 8.51
N TYR A 561 5.34 18.22 7.36
CA TYR A 561 4.23 18.36 6.42
C TYR A 561 3.13 17.37 6.78
N VAL A 562 1.90 17.87 6.90
CA VAL A 562 0.69 17.06 6.92
C VAL A 562 -0.18 17.47 5.76
N ASP A 563 -0.37 16.54 4.84
CA ASP A 563 -1.29 16.70 3.75
C ASP A 563 -2.66 16.11 4.07
N TYR A 564 -3.69 16.68 3.47
CA TYR A 564 -5.00 16.05 3.36
C TYR A 564 -5.50 16.28 1.95
N SER A 565 -6.30 15.31 1.49
CA SER A 565 -6.86 15.33 0.16
C SER A 565 -8.38 15.19 0.24
N MET A 566 -9.07 16.12 -0.40
CA MET A 566 -10.53 16.12 -0.55
C MET A 566 -10.87 15.58 -1.94
N TYR A 567 -12.01 14.91 -2.08
CA TYR A 567 -12.50 14.37 -3.35
C TYR A 567 -11.59 13.32 -4.03
N VAL A 568 -10.63 12.73 -3.31
CA VAL A 568 -9.73 11.70 -3.87
C VAL A 568 -10.31 10.29 -3.75
N ASP A 569 -10.77 9.90 -2.56
CA ASP A 569 -11.31 8.56 -2.30
C ASP A 569 -12.85 8.51 -2.32
N ASP A 570 -13.47 9.68 -2.28
CA ASP A 570 -14.91 9.86 -2.25
C ASP A 570 -15.30 10.78 -3.41
N PHE A 571 -16.39 10.44 -4.11
CA PHE A 571 -16.95 11.26 -5.19
C PHE A 571 -16.02 11.46 -6.38
N THR A 572 -15.36 10.38 -6.82
CA THR A 572 -14.44 10.47 -7.95
C THR A 572 -15.19 10.62 -9.28
N PHE A 573 -14.45 11.06 -10.31
CA PHE A 573 -15.02 11.25 -11.65
C PHE A 573 -15.44 9.91 -12.25
N PHE A 574 -14.60 8.88 -12.04
CA PHE A 574 -14.89 7.54 -12.55
C PHE A 574 -15.94 6.79 -11.72
N ASP A 575 -16.07 7.05 -10.41
CA ASP A 575 -17.16 6.47 -9.61
C ASP A 575 -18.53 6.91 -10.10
N PHE A 576 -18.68 8.19 -10.46
CA PHE A 576 -19.91 8.70 -11.05
C PHE A 576 -20.26 7.91 -12.33
N ILE A 577 -19.31 7.83 -13.26
CA ILE A 577 -19.50 7.15 -14.55
C ILE A 577 -19.86 5.68 -14.36
N ASN A 578 -19.15 4.99 -13.46
CA ASN A 578 -19.36 3.59 -13.13
C ASN A 578 -20.76 3.33 -12.55
N GLN A 579 -21.27 4.25 -11.72
CA GLN A 579 -22.60 4.15 -11.11
C GLN A 579 -23.74 4.49 -12.09
N VAL A 580 -23.56 5.45 -12.99
CA VAL A 580 -24.58 5.83 -13.98
C VAL A 580 -24.68 4.81 -15.12
N GLY A 581 -23.55 4.20 -15.51
CA GLY A 581 -23.42 3.31 -16.66
C GLY A 581 -24.50 2.23 -16.80
N PRO A 582 -24.83 1.47 -15.75
CA PRO A 582 -25.87 0.44 -15.83
C PRO A 582 -27.24 0.96 -16.28
N ASN A 583 -27.60 2.18 -15.88
CA ASN A 583 -28.94 2.75 -16.07
C ASN A 583 -29.02 3.67 -17.28
N ASN A 584 -27.92 4.35 -17.65
CA ASN A 584 -27.91 5.34 -18.72
C ASN A 584 -26.67 5.26 -19.63
N PHE A 585 -26.25 4.04 -19.98
CA PHE A 585 -25.01 3.76 -20.71
C PHE A 585 -24.81 4.66 -21.95
N ASN A 586 -25.81 4.73 -22.84
CA ASN A 586 -25.66 5.44 -24.12
C ASN A 586 -25.50 6.95 -23.94
N ALA A 587 -26.26 7.58 -23.03
CA ALA A 587 -26.13 9.02 -22.80
C ALA A 587 -24.79 9.34 -22.12
N THR A 588 -24.39 8.55 -21.12
CA THR A 588 -23.09 8.74 -20.46
C THR A 588 -21.93 8.48 -21.42
N LEU A 589 -22.06 7.52 -22.35
CA LEU A 589 -21.04 7.29 -23.38
C LEU A 589 -20.86 8.50 -24.29
N LEU A 590 -21.94 9.20 -24.65
CA LEU A 590 -21.86 10.44 -25.43
C LEU A 590 -21.11 11.52 -24.65
N ASP A 591 -21.46 11.72 -23.38
CA ASP A 591 -20.82 12.72 -22.51
C ASP A 591 -19.32 12.40 -22.27
N VAL A 592 -18.99 11.11 -22.08
CA VAL A 592 -17.60 10.65 -21.93
C VAL A 592 -16.78 10.86 -23.21
N ARG A 593 -17.39 10.67 -24.39
CA ARG A 593 -16.73 10.92 -25.68
C ARG A 593 -16.42 12.39 -25.93
N GLU A 594 -17.10 13.32 -25.25
CA GLU A 594 -16.79 14.75 -25.31
C GLU A 594 -15.48 15.12 -24.58
N ILE A 595 -14.89 14.20 -23.80
CA ILE A 595 -13.59 14.41 -23.17
C ILE A 595 -12.51 14.45 -24.27
N LYS A 596 -11.83 15.58 -24.41
CA LYS A 596 -10.89 15.84 -25.51
C LYS A 596 -9.61 15.03 -25.41
N LYS A 597 -9.12 14.82 -24.19
CA LYS A 597 -7.83 14.18 -23.95
C LYS A 597 -7.95 12.66 -23.96
N PRO A 598 -7.07 11.92 -24.67
CA PRO A 598 -7.15 10.47 -24.78
C PRO A 598 -7.15 9.76 -23.42
N LEU A 599 -6.21 10.08 -22.54
CA LEU A 599 -6.07 9.40 -21.24
C LEU A 599 -7.35 9.40 -20.38
N PRO A 600 -7.89 10.56 -19.95
CA PRO A 600 -9.11 10.59 -19.15
C PRO A 600 -10.33 10.04 -19.92
N ARG A 601 -10.37 10.20 -21.24
CA ARG A 601 -11.45 9.63 -22.08
C ARG A 601 -11.45 8.10 -22.03
N LEU A 602 -10.31 7.45 -22.28
CA LEU A 602 -10.23 5.99 -22.28
C LEU A 602 -10.47 5.41 -20.88
N ARG A 603 -9.93 6.04 -19.83
CA ARG A 603 -10.25 5.65 -18.43
C ARG A 603 -11.75 5.77 -18.15
N ALA A 604 -12.40 6.84 -18.60
CA ALA A 604 -13.84 7.03 -18.45
C ALA A 604 -14.66 5.98 -19.22
N VAL A 605 -14.26 5.63 -20.44
CA VAL A 605 -14.89 4.56 -21.23
C VAL A 605 -14.77 3.21 -20.52
N VAL A 606 -13.59 2.90 -19.98
CA VAL A 606 -13.34 1.66 -19.23
C VAL A 606 -14.17 1.63 -17.95
N ALA A 607 -14.25 2.73 -17.20
CA ALA A 607 -15.09 2.85 -16.01
C ALA A 607 -16.58 2.65 -16.34
N LEU A 608 -17.04 3.22 -17.45
CA LEU A 608 -18.42 3.06 -17.94
C LEU A 608 -18.73 1.60 -18.30
N CYS A 609 -17.82 0.95 -19.03
CA CYS A 609 -17.97 -0.46 -19.39
C CYS A 609 -17.89 -1.36 -18.15
N ASN A 610 -17.02 -1.05 -17.20
CA ASN A 610 -16.90 -1.79 -15.95
C ASN A 610 -18.25 -1.86 -15.21
N GLY A 611 -18.98 -0.75 -15.11
CA GLY A 611 -20.29 -0.71 -14.45
C GLY A 611 -21.31 -1.67 -15.05
N VAL A 612 -21.27 -1.86 -16.38
CA VAL A 612 -22.18 -2.76 -17.11
C VAL A 612 -21.68 -4.22 -17.12
N LEU A 613 -20.37 -4.42 -17.19
CA LEU A 613 -19.76 -5.73 -17.42
C LEU A 613 -19.45 -6.50 -16.14
N SER A 614 -19.15 -5.79 -15.05
CA SER A 614 -18.83 -6.39 -13.75
C SER A 614 -20.03 -7.12 -13.15
N PRO A 615 -19.81 -8.26 -12.48
CA PRO A 615 -20.87 -8.94 -11.74
C PRO A 615 -21.38 -8.01 -10.63
N VAL A 616 -22.69 -7.78 -10.58
CA VAL A 616 -23.34 -6.97 -9.54
C VAL A 616 -22.86 -7.45 -8.17
N ARG A 617 -22.03 -6.64 -7.48
CA ARG A 617 -21.64 -6.91 -6.09
C ARG A 617 -22.92 -6.87 -5.26
N ARG A 618 -23.27 -8.01 -4.64
CA ARG A 618 -24.30 -8.04 -3.61
C ARG A 618 -23.74 -7.25 -2.43
N ASN A 619 -24.24 -6.05 -2.20
CA ASN A 619 -24.07 -5.35 -0.94
C ASN A 619 -24.93 -5.99 0.13
#